data_AF-A3JLQ5-F1
#
_entry.id   AF-A3JLQ5-F1
#
_cell.length_a   1.000
_cell.length_b   1.000
_cell.length_c   1.000
_cell.angle_alpha   90.00
_cell.angle_beta   90.00
_cell.angle_gamma   90.00
#
_symmetry.space_group_name_H-M   'P 1'
#
loop_
_entity.id
_entity.type
_entity.pdbx_description
1 polymer ?
#
loop_
_entity_poly.entity_id
_entity_poly.type
_entity_poly.pdbx_seq_one_letter_code
_entity_poly.pdbx_strand_id
1 'polypeptide(L)'
;MYRLIAFFILISTRVYALECQAVSDPMFMCKSSEFQACEIAVKGVARQYCLHSPQQGGDLPVVFAFHGAGGKSGAMVNLLRSYSEQSMVVIAPQAKMTQHMADCSHRWRQIGDTYQGWDDLLRDDNCAGGNGLDDLKFVEALLDDTERQSPNARKYAMGFSNGGDFVFQLFMTEQFDRRLDGFATSGAGLKGQKVTALAQVNGVGNYTVNTKIRRPFIMQIGTLDKKNLDIQALARAVDTAPGCQPITNAEDVFRCLLNVVVTKGDKPFDMPTRRSQTRDWLVKFNGVDLNRTESLYPNLGVGPEPSDHTMTVREDYREGTAANSAAVAVLTTVDGGHDWPGWGGNRAPCPKRNCDIDYMHEIIQFWRSHAGMKLPLP
;
A
#
# COMPACT_ATOMS: atom_id res chain seq x y z
N MET A 1 -53.09 -37.70 -28.93
CA MET A 1 -52.67 -36.61 -28.02
C MET A 1 -51.38 -37.04 -27.32
N TYR A 2 -50.22 -36.62 -27.82
CA TYR A 2 -48.93 -36.85 -27.13
C TYR A 2 -48.58 -35.57 -26.36
N ARG A 3 -48.56 -35.65 -25.02
CA ARG A 3 -48.08 -34.57 -24.16
C ARG A 3 -46.54 -34.62 -24.14
N LEU A 4 -45.90 -33.68 -24.83
CA LEU A 4 -44.49 -33.37 -24.60
C LEU A 4 -44.35 -32.74 -23.22
N ILE A 5 -43.66 -33.45 -22.32
CA ILE A 5 -43.18 -32.89 -21.05
C ILE A 5 -41.86 -32.20 -21.37
N ALA A 6 -41.88 -30.87 -21.43
CA ALA A 6 -40.67 -30.07 -21.53
C ALA A 6 -39.94 -30.08 -20.18
N PHE A 7 -38.82 -30.79 -20.10
CA PHE A 7 -37.87 -30.66 -18.99
C PHE A 7 -37.13 -29.33 -19.15
N PHE A 8 -37.50 -28.33 -18.34
CA PHE A 8 -36.68 -27.14 -18.14
C PHE A 8 -35.45 -27.54 -17.32
N ILE A 9 -34.32 -27.76 -17.99
CA ILE A 9 -33.01 -27.80 -17.34
C ILE A 9 -32.71 -26.36 -16.91
N LEU A 10 -32.95 -26.06 -15.63
CA LEU A 10 -32.42 -24.87 -14.98
C LEU A 10 -30.89 -24.99 -14.97
N ILE A 11 -30.24 -24.39 -15.97
CA ILE A 11 -28.80 -24.13 -15.91
C ILE A 11 -28.62 -23.09 -14.81
N SER A 12 -28.32 -23.56 -13.60
CA SER A 12 -27.82 -22.72 -12.51
C SER A 12 -26.55 -22.06 -13.01
N THR A 13 -26.65 -20.79 -13.42
CA THR A 13 -25.48 -19.93 -13.55
C THR A 13 -24.89 -19.81 -12.16
N ARG A 14 -23.85 -20.59 -11.86
CA ARG A 14 -23.11 -20.46 -10.60
C ARG A 14 -22.58 -19.03 -10.53
N VAL A 15 -23.16 -18.25 -9.63
CA VAL A 15 -22.58 -16.99 -9.19
C VAL A 15 -21.35 -17.37 -8.37
N TYR A 16 -20.16 -17.27 -8.97
CA TYR A 16 -18.90 -17.50 -8.27
C TYR A 16 -18.57 -16.27 -7.43
N ALA A 17 -19.21 -16.15 -6.26
CA ALA A 17 -18.70 -15.29 -5.21
C ALA A 17 -17.55 -16.04 -4.50
N LEU A 18 -16.53 -15.31 -4.04
CA LEU A 18 -15.49 -15.93 -3.21
C LEU A 18 -16.12 -16.43 -1.90
N GLU A 19 -15.96 -17.72 -1.66
CA GLU A 19 -16.37 -18.42 -0.45
C GLU A 19 -15.55 -17.89 0.73
N CYS A 20 -16.26 -17.62 1.83
CA CYS A 20 -15.73 -17.15 3.09
C CYS A 20 -15.93 -18.24 4.14
N GLN A 21 -14.84 -18.72 4.75
CA GLN A 21 -14.96 -19.49 5.99
C GLN A 21 -15.26 -18.50 7.11
N ALA A 22 -16.41 -18.67 7.77
CA ALA A 22 -16.84 -17.79 8.85
C ALA A 22 -15.82 -17.75 9.99
N VAL A 23 -15.57 -16.55 10.53
CA VAL A 23 -14.66 -16.35 11.64
C VAL A 23 -15.15 -17.06 12.92
N SER A 24 -14.24 -17.73 13.62
CA SER A 24 -14.49 -18.40 14.89
C SER A 24 -14.42 -17.46 16.11
N ASP A 25 -13.64 -16.38 15.99
CA ASP A 25 -13.50 -15.34 17.01
C ASP A 25 -14.68 -14.34 16.94
N PRO A 26 -15.56 -14.29 17.95
CA PRO A 26 -16.71 -13.39 17.96
C PRO A 26 -16.32 -11.92 18.08
N MET A 27 -15.08 -11.60 18.48
CA MET A 27 -14.61 -10.23 18.60
C MET A 27 -14.15 -9.61 17.27
N PHE A 28 -13.90 -10.44 16.26
CA PHE A 28 -13.52 -9.97 14.93
C PHE A 28 -14.77 -9.66 14.10
N MET A 29 -14.98 -8.38 13.81
CA MET A 29 -16.11 -7.93 12.99
C MET A 29 -15.68 -6.94 11.90
N CYS A 30 -16.35 -7.02 10.76
CA CYS A 30 -16.20 -6.08 9.66
C CYS A 30 -17.18 -4.92 9.80
N LYS A 31 -16.70 -3.69 9.64
CA LYS A 31 -17.48 -2.46 9.90
C LYS A 31 -18.42 -2.07 8.75
N SER A 32 -19.07 -3.05 8.13
CA SER A 32 -20.06 -2.87 7.06
C SER A 32 -20.86 -4.17 6.89
N SER A 33 -22.16 -4.06 6.59
CA SER A 33 -23.01 -5.22 6.22
C SER A 33 -22.55 -5.88 4.93
N GLU A 34 -21.93 -5.11 4.04
CA GLU A 34 -21.43 -5.58 2.75
C GLU A 34 -20.15 -6.41 2.84
N PHE A 35 -19.57 -6.53 4.04
CA PHE A 35 -18.33 -7.25 4.27
C PHE A 35 -18.54 -8.41 5.24
N GLN A 36 -18.12 -9.59 4.82
CA GLN A 36 -18.13 -10.81 5.61
C GLN A 36 -16.85 -10.90 6.44
N ALA A 37 -16.97 -11.34 7.69
CA ALA A 37 -15.85 -11.64 8.55
C ALA A 37 -15.38 -13.09 8.32
N CYS A 38 -14.20 -13.22 7.74
CA CYS A 38 -13.66 -14.50 7.29
C CYS A 38 -12.38 -14.87 8.04
N GLU A 39 -12.05 -16.15 8.03
CA GLU A 39 -10.77 -16.67 8.48
C GLU A 39 -10.17 -17.67 7.48
N ILE A 40 -8.86 -17.81 7.51
CA ILE A 40 -8.11 -18.82 6.75
C ILE A 40 -6.98 -19.37 7.63
N ALA A 41 -6.73 -20.68 7.54
CA ALA A 41 -5.66 -21.31 8.30
C ALA A 41 -4.29 -21.07 7.63
N VAL A 42 -3.36 -20.47 8.35
CA VAL A 42 -1.98 -20.26 7.92
C VAL A 42 -1.08 -21.03 8.88
N LYS A 43 -0.49 -22.14 8.40
CA LYS A 43 0.31 -23.06 9.25
C LYS A 43 -0.43 -23.52 10.52
N GLY A 44 -1.74 -23.79 10.40
CA GLY A 44 -2.59 -24.20 11.52
C GLY A 44 -3.04 -23.06 12.44
N VAL A 45 -2.64 -21.80 12.18
CA VAL A 45 -3.12 -20.62 12.90
C VAL A 45 -4.22 -19.94 12.10
N ALA A 46 -5.40 -19.74 12.69
CA ALA A 46 -6.48 -18.98 12.06
C ALA A 46 -6.06 -17.51 11.89
N ARG A 47 -6.14 -16.98 10.67
CA ARG A 47 -5.89 -15.58 10.33
C ARG A 47 -7.15 -14.96 9.76
N GLN A 48 -7.49 -13.77 10.22
CA GLN A 48 -8.78 -13.13 9.96
C GLN A 48 -8.69 -12.03 8.90
N TYR A 49 -9.75 -11.86 8.13
CA TYR A 49 -9.87 -10.82 7.12
C TYR A 49 -11.33 -10.44 6.88
N CYS A 50 -11.55 -9.24 6.35
CA CYS A 50 -12.85 -8.82 5.86
C CYS A 50 -12.93 -9.05 4.34
N LEU A 51 -14.01 -9.65 3.87
CA LEU A 51 -14.25 -9.92 2.45
C LEU A 51 -15.50 -9.19 1.97
N HIS A 52 -15.38 -8.39 0.93
CA HIS A 52 -16.51 -8.00 0.10
C HIS A 52 -16.42 -8.75 -1.22
N SER A 53 -17.46 -9.52 -1.55
CA SER A 53 -17.57 -10.24 -2.82
C SER A 53 -18.96 -9.97 -3.42
N PRO A 54 -19.08 -9.12 -4.46
CA PRO A 54 -20.38 -8.80 -5.04
C PRO A 54 -20.96 -10.01 -5.80
N GLN A 55 -22.28 -10.11 -5.87
CA GLN A 55 -23.01 -11.26 -6.46
C GLN A 55 -23.10 -11.20 -8.01
N GLN A 56 -22.19 -10.50 -8.67
CA GLN A 56 -22.22 -10.29 -10.13
C GLN A 56 -21.63 -11.48 -10.92
N GLY A 57 -20.87 -12.35 -10.26
CA GLY A 57 -20.20 -13.50 -10.87
C GLY A 57 -19.03 -13.12 -11.79
N GLY A 58 -18.24 -14.12 -12.18
CA GLY A 58 -17.05 -13.96 -13.03
C GLY A 58 -15.79 -13.56 -12.27
N ASP A 59 -14.68 -13.45 -13.02
CA ASP A 59 -13.35 -13.12 -12.48
C ASP A 59 -13.20 -11.59 -12.27
N LEU A 60 -13.90 -11.08 -11.25
CA LEU A 60 -13.82 -9.67 -10.86
C LEU A 60 -12.42 -9.30 -10.37
N PRO A 61 -11.98 -8.04 -10.53
CA PRO A 61 -10.71 -7.61 -9.97
C PRO A 61 -10.73 -7.68 -8.44
N VAL A 62 -9.65 -8.20 -7.87
CA VAL A 62 -9.48 -8.42 -6.43
C VAL A 62 -8.49 -7.42 -5.87
N VAL A 63 -8.89 -6.69 -4.82
CA VAL A 63 -8.05 -5.67 -4.17
C VAL A 63 -7.73 -6.11 -2.73
N PHE A 64 -6.44 -6.33 -2.47
CA PHE A 64 -5.91 -6.57 -1.12
C PHE A 64 -5.59 -5.22 -0.45
N ALA A 65 -6.24 -4.93 0.67
CA ALA A 65 -6.17 -3.63 1.33
C ALA A 65 -5.57 -3.72 2.75
N PHE A 66 -4.36 -3.20 2.91
CA PHE A 66 -3.55 -3.34 4.12
C PHE A 66 -3.63 -2.09 5.02
N HIS A 67 -4.12 -2.29 6.25
CA HIS A 67 -4.31 -1.19 7.21
C HIS A 67 -2.99 -0.65 7.79
N GLY A 68 -3.02 0.58 8.33
CA GLY A 68 -1.88 1.20 9.02
C GLY A 68 -1.60 0.62 10.41
N ALA A 69 -0.50 1.05 11.02
CA ALA A 69 -0.02 0.53 12.30
C ALA A 69 -1.02 0.79 13.44
N GLY A 70 -1.30 -0.24 14.25
CA GLY A 70 -2.33 -0.20 15.31
C GLY A 70 -3.77 -0.17 14.80
N GLY A 71 -3.95 -0.07 13.47
CA GLY A 71 -5.25 -0.17 12.81
C GLY A 71 -5.79 -1.59 12.80
N LYS A 72 -6.98 -1.73 12.22
CA LYS A 72 -7.68 -3.00 12.02
C LYS A 72 -8.25 -3.07 10.61
N SER A 73 -8.63 -4.26 10.15
CA SER A 73 -9.30 -4.47 8.85
C SER A 73 -10.47 -3.52 8.63
N GLY A 74 -11.25 -3.22 9.67
CA GLY A 74 -12.37 -2.29 9.61
C GLY A 74 -12.02 -0.87 9.14
N ALA A 75 -10.76 -0.43 9.28
CA ALA A 75 -10.32 0.85 8.71
C ALA A 75 -10.30 0.81 7.18
N MET A 76 -9.81 -0.28 6.59
CA MET A 76 -9.80 -0.45 5.13
C MET A 76 -11.21 -0.70 4.58
N VAL A 77 -12.05 -1.42 5.33
CA VAL A 77 -13.49 -1.56 5.00
C VAL A 77 -14.16 -0.18 4.91
N ASN A 78 -13.95 0.68 5.91
CA ASN A 78 -14.53 2.02 5.93
C ASN A 78 -14.07 2.90 4.76
N LEU A 79 -12.81 2.73 4.33
CA LEU A 79 -12.24 3.43 3.18
C LEU A 79 -12.85 2.95 1.85
N LEU A 80 -13.04 1.63 1.71
CA LEU A 80 -13.35 1.01 0.43
C LEU A 80 -14.83 0.75 0.19
N ARG A 81 -15.69 0.81 1.21
CA ARG A 81 -17.12 0.44 1.08
C ARG A 81 -17.86 1.18 -0.04
N SER A 82 -17.53 2.44 -0.32
CA SER A 82 -18.15 3.22 -1.41
C SER A 82 -17.62 2.88 -2.81
N TYR A 83 -16.51 2.14 -2.88
CA TYR A 83 -15.91 1.66 -4.13
C TYR A 83 -16.17 0.18 -4.34
N SER A 84 -16.31 -0.61 -3.28
CA SER A 84 -16.50 -2.05 -3.37
C SER A 84 -17.81 -2.43 -4.08
N GLU A 85 -18.86 -1.60 -3.93
CA GLU A 85 -20.12 -1.70 -4.69
C GLU A 85 -19.94 -1.57 -6.22
N GLN A 86 -18.79 -1.08 -6.70
CA GLN A 86 -18.49 -0.80 -8.11
C GLN A 86 -17.89 -2.01 -8.85
N SER A 87 -18.31 -3.22 -8.50
CA SER A 87 -17.92 -4.47 -9.19
C SER A 87 -16.45 -4.89 -8.97
N MET A 88 -15.97 -4.83 -7.73
CA MET A 88 -14.66 -5.38 -7.33
C MET A 88 -14.77 -6.24 -6.08
N VAL A 89 -13.89 -7.24 -5.97
CA VAL A 89 -13.71 -7.99 -4.73
C VAL A 89 -12.70 -7.24 -3.85
N VAL A 90 -13.00 -7.09 -2.56
CA VAL A 90 -12.09 -6.47 -1.60
C VAL A 90 -11.75 -7.47 -0.49
N ILE A 91 -10.45 -7.69 -0.27
CA ILE A 91 -9.90 -8.48 0.82
C ILE A 91 -9.13 -7.53 1.73
N ALA A 92 -9.64 -7.28 2.93
CA ALA A 92 -9.01 -6.41 3.93
C ALA A 92 -8.47 -7.27 5.10
N PRO A 93 -7.23 -7.78 5.01
CA PRO A 93 -6.68 -8.70 6.00
C PRO A 93 -6.28 -8.00 7.31
N GLN A 94 -6.31 -8.75 8.42
CA GLN A 94 -5.94 -8.28 9.75
C GLN A 94 -4.48 -8.64 10.06
N ALA A 95 -3.65 -7.62 10.31
CA ALA A 95 -2.28 -7.85 10.74
C ALA A 95 -2.24 -8.51 12.12
N LYS A 96 -1.24 -9.36 12.33
CA LYS A 96 -0.98 -9.99 13.64
C LYS A 96 -0.48 -8.93 14.64
N MET A 97 -0.67 -9.19 15.93
CA MET A 97 -0.02 -8.37 16.96
C MET A 97 1.49 -8.57 16.85
N THR A 98 2.21 -7.47 16.77
CA THR A 98 3.65 -7.44 16.52
C THR A 98 4.28 -6.44 17.49
N GLN A 99 5.42 -6.82 18.06
CA GLN A 99 6.16 -5.95 18.95
C GLN A 99 6.84 -4.86 18.13
N HIS A 100 6.63 -3.61 18.54
CA HIS A 100 7.38 -2.48 18.02
C HIS A 100 7.74 -1.57 19.19
N MET A 101 9.04 -1.44 19.48
CA MET A 101 9.54 -0.88 20.74
C MET A 101 8.97 -1.68 21.93
N ALA A 102 8.41 -1.01 22.94
CA ALA A 102 7.82 -1.65 24.11
C ALA A 102 6.35 -2.06 23.92
N ASP A 103 5.73 -1.76 22.76
CA ASP A 103 4.29 -1.89 22.57
C ASP A 103 3.91 -3.04 21.62
N CYS A 104 2.86 -3.77 21.98
CA CYS A 104 2.20 -4.74 21.12
C CYS A 104 1.00 -4.08 20.41
N SER A 105 1.01 -4.10 19.07
CA SER A 105 -0.11 -3.59 18.26
C SER A 105 -0.24 -4.35 16.94
N HIS A 106 -1.42 -4.29 16.31
CA HIS A 106 -1.62 -4.86 14.98
C HIS A 106 -0.76 -4.13 13.95
N ARG A 107 0.29 -4.80 13.47
CA ARG A 107 1.25 -4.23 12.52
C ARG A 107 1.75 -5.31 11.59
N TRP A 108 1.79 -4.97 10.31
CA TRP A 108 2.35 -5.82 9.27
C TRP A 108 3.85 -5.99 9.51
N ARG A 109 4.25 -7.25 9.59
CA ARG A 109 5.64 -7.66 9.76
C ARG A 109 6.38 -7.58 8.42
N GLN A 110 7.44 -6.78 8.40
CA GLN A 110 8.16 -6.45 7.17
C GLN A 110 9.52 -5.85 7.47
N ILE A 111 10.37 -5.79 6.43
CA ILE A 111 11.63 -5.08 6.49
C ILE A 111 11.38 -3.58 6.74
N GLY A 112 12.06 -3.01 7.73
CA GLY A 112 11.83 -1.66 8.22
C GLY A 112 12.31 -1.52 9.67
N ASP A 113 11.51 -0.86 10.50
CA ASP A 113 11.95 -0.49 11.85
C ASP A 113 11.97 -1.69 12.83
N THR A 114 11.09 -2.68 12.64
CA THR A 114 11.05 -3.89 13.49
C THR A 114 11.99 -4.98 12.98
N TYR A 115 12.04 -5.21 11.68
CA TYR A 115 12.90 -6.23 11.06
C TYR A 115 13.87 -5.54 10.10
N GLN A 116 15.17 -5.61 10.33
CA GLN A 116 16.14 -4.76 9.61
C GLN A 116 16.53 -5.31 8.22
N GLY A 117 16.24 -6.57 7.92
CA GLY A 117 16.58 -7.21 6.66
C GLY A 117 15.90 -8.57 6.49
N TRP A 118 16.24 -9.28 5.42
CA TRP A 118 15.63 -10.56 5.06
C TRP A 118 15.79 -11.62 6.17
N ASP A 119 17.01 -11.86 6.65
CA ASP A 119 17.26 -12.87 7.70
C ASP A 119 16.55 -12.53 9.02
N ASP A 120 16.42 -11.24 9.34
CA ASP A 120 15.75 -10.78 10.55
C ASP A 120 14.24 -11.11 10.51
N LEU A 121 13.63 -11.32 9.34
CA LEU A 121 12.24 -11.81 9.25
C LEU A 121 12.05 -13.22 9.83
N LEU A 122 13.13 -13.97 10.09
CA LEU A 122 13.06 -15.25 10.81
C LEU A 122 12.99 -15.08 12.32
N ARG A 123 13.33 -13.90 12.84
CA ARG A 123 13.31 -13.60 14.27
C ARG A 123 11.90 -13.68 14.82
N ASP A 124 11.76 -14.36 15.95
CA ASP A 124 10.49 -14.48 16.63
C ASP A 124 9.98 -13.14 17.19
N ASP A 125 8.66 -13.00 17.22
CA ASP A 125 7.93 -11.87 17.75
C ASP A 125 7.32 -12.21 19.11
N ASN A 126 7.52 -11.35 20.12
CA ASN A 126 7.11 -11.63 21.48
C ASN A 126 5.63 -11.36 21.78
N CYS A 127 4.87 -10.70 20.88
CA CYS A 127 3.50 -10.31 21.19
C CYS A 127 2.50 -11.43 20.91
N ALA A 128 2.56 -12.02 19.72
CA ALA A 128 1.66 -13.11 19.32
C ALA A 128 2.42 -14.33 18.76
N GLY A 129 3.72 -14.41 19.02
CA GLY A 129 4.57 -15.49 18.54
C GLY A 129 4.76 -15.50 17.02
N GLY A 130 5.47 -16.53 16.55
CA GLY A 130 5.88 -16.67 15.16
C GLY A 130 6.84 -15.55 14.74
N ASN A 131 7.04 -15.33 13.44
CA ASN A 131 8.09 -14.43 12.96
C ASN A 131 7.65 -13.48 11.85
N GLY A 132 8.60 -12.71 11.32
CA GLY A 132 8.40 -11.73 10.26
C GLY A 132 7.80 -12.29 8.96
N LEU A 133 7.97 -13.60 8.70
CA LEU A 133 7.40 -14.25 7.51
C LEU A 133 5.91 -14.60 7.64
N ASP A 134 5.31 -14.49 8.83
CA ASP A 134 3.93 -14.92 9.04
C ASP A 134 2.91 -14.08 8.28
N ASP A 135 3.16 -12.78 8.08
CA ASP A 135 2.28 -11.94 7.28
C ASP A 135 2.48 -12.17 5.77
N LEU A 136 3.68 -12.54 5.32
CA LEU A 136 3.91 -12.94 3.92
C LEU A 136 3.17 -14.25 3.60
N LYS A 137 3.27 -15.26 4.49
CA LYS A 137 2.52 -16.52 4.35
C LYS A 137 1.01 -16.32 4.38
N PHE A 138 0.55 -15.32 5.14
CA PHE A 138 -0.87 -14.98 5.17
C PHE A 138 -1.34 -14.41 3.83
N VAL A 139 -0.59 -13.48 3.23
CA VAL A 139 -0.90 -12.97 1.89
C VAL A 139 -0.82 -14.08 0.85
N GLU A 140 0.18 -14.96 0.94
CA GLU A 140 0.32 -16.13 0.07
C GLU A 140 -0.93 -17.04 0.14
N ALA A 141 -1.40 -17.38 1.35
CA ALA A 141 -2.60 -18.19 1.53
C ALA A 141 -3.86 -17.52 0.96
N LEU A 142 -4.01 -16.20 1.13
CA LEU A 142 -5.14 -15.46 0.56
C LEU A 142 -5.08 -15.40 -0.97
N LEU A 143 -3.88 -15.27 -1.55
CA LEU A 143 -3.69 -15.30 -2.99
C LEU A 143 -3.95 -16.70 -3.55
N ASP A 144 -3.49 -17.77 -2.87
CA ASP A 144 -3.72 -19.16 -3.26
C ASP A 144 -5.22 -19.46 -3.29
N ASP A 145 -5.93 -19.02 -2.25
CA ASP A 145 -7.37 -19.15 -2.15
C ASP A 145 -8.09 -18.35 -3.25
N THR A 146 -7.67 -17.11 -3.48
CA THR A 146 -8.20 -16.27 -4.56
C THR A 146 -8.00 -16.90 -5.93
N GLU A 147 -6.81 -17.43 -6.22
CA GLU A 147 -6.47 -18.07 -7.50
C GLU A 147 -7.24 -19.37 -7.72
N ARG A 148 -7.52 -20.11 -6.67
CA ARG A 148 -8.35 -21.31 -6.73
C ARG A 148 -9.81 -20.98 -7.07
N GLN A 149 -10.33 -19.89 -6.51
CA GLN A 149 -11.74 -19.51 -6.64
C GLN A 149 -12.04 -18.62 -7.86
N SER A 150 -11.06 -17.81 -8.28
CA SER A 150 -11.15 -16.86 -9.39
C SER A 150 -9.83 -16.83 -10.17
N PRO A 151 -9.52 -17.88 -10.94
CA PRO A 151 -8.19 -18.10 -11.53
C PRO A 151 -7.76 -17.02 -12.53
N ASN A 152 -8.70 -16.33 -13.18
CA ASN A 152 -8.37 -15.27 -14.13
C ASN A 152 -8.57 -13.86 -13.56
N ALA A 153 -8.92 -13.74 -12.28
CA ALA A 153 -9.09 -12.44 -11.64
C ALA A 153 -7.75 -11.69 -11.64
N ARG A 154 -7.81 -10.39 -11.97
CA ARG A 154 -6.68 -9.49 -11.76
C ARG A 154 -6.58 -9.14 -10.28
N LYS A 155 -5.37 -9.05 -9.74
CA LYS A 155 -5.13 -8.91 -8.31
C LYS A 155 -4.28 -7.67 -8.02
N TYR A 156 -4.70 -6.84 -7.08
CA TYR A 156 -4.08 -5.55 -6.77
C TYR A 156 -3.79 -5.43 -5.28
N ALA A 157 -2.72 -4.74 -4.93
CA ALA A 157 -2.36 -4.50 -3.52
C ALA A 157 -2.31 -3.01 -3.22
N MET A 158 -2.97 -2.60 -2.13
CA MET A 158 -2.94 -1.23 -1.64
C MET A 158 -2.78 -1.15 -0.13
N GLY A 159 -2.20 -0.07 0.37
CA GLY A 159 -2.03 0.08 1.81
C GLY A 159 -1.72 1.49 2.27
N PHE A 160 -2.01 1.73 3.55
CA PHE A 160 -1.77 3.00 4.22
C PHE A 160 -0.68 2.89 5.29
N SER A 161 0.24 3.85 5.37
CA SER A 161 1.26 3.92 6.43
C SER A 161 2.06 2.62 6.55
N ASN A 162 2.02 1.91 7.69
CA ASN A 162 2.63 0.58 7.82
C ASN A 162 2.10 -0.46 6.82
N GLY A 163 0.83 -0.38 6.41
CA GLY A 163 0.29 -1.18 5.32
C GLY A 163 0.84 -0.77 3.96
N GLY A 164 1.10 0.52 3.74
CA GLY A 164 1.77 1.00 2.53
C GLY A 164 3.24 0.56 2.48
N ASP A 165 3.94 0.64 3.62
CA ASP A 165 5.26 0.02 3.78
C ASP A 165 5.13 -1.47 3.40
N PHE A 166 4.12 -2.20 3.88
CA PHE A 166 3.95 -3.63 3.60
C PHE A 166 3.71 -3.93 2.12
N VAL A 167 2.98 -3.08 1.42
CA VAL A 167 2.84 -3.15 -0.05
C VAL A 167 4.20 -3.03 -0.74
N PHE A 168 5.12 -2.18 -0.28
CA PHE A 168 6.50 -2.19 -0.79
C PHE A 168 7.22 -3.52 -0.51
N GLN A 169 6.93 -4.19 0.62
CA GLN A 169 7.49 -5.53 0.90
C GLN A 169 6.99 -6.53 -0.14
N LEU A 170 5.70 -6.51 -0.47
CA LEU A 170 5.13 -7.36 -1.50
C LEU A 170 5.75 -7.07 -2.86
N PHE A 171 5.86 -5.79 -3.24
CA PHE A 171 6.44 -5.38 -4.52
C PHE A 171 7.92 -5.78 -4.70
N MET A 172 8.71 -5.67 -3.62
CA MET A 172 10.12 -6.08 -3.65
C MET A 172 10.34 -7.60 -3.51
N THR A 173 9.27 -8.39 -3.38
CA THR A 173 9.35 -9.84 -3.22
C THR A 173 8.80 -10.51 -4.47
N GLU A 174 9.63 -11.27 -5.17
CA GLU A 174 9.34 -11.80 -6.51
C GLU A 174 8.06 -12.65 -6.57
N GLN A 175 7.80 -13.42 -5.52
CA GLN A 175 6.65 -14.33 -5.40
C GLN A 175 5.32 -13.57 -5.48
N PHE A 176 5.26 -12.37 -4.88
CA PHE A 176 4.03 -11.56 -4.89
C PHE A 176 3.94 -10.72 -6.16
N ASP A 177 5.05 -10.19 -6.66
CA ASP A 177 5.05 -9.42 -7.90
C ASP A 177 4.62 -10.25 -9.13
N ARG A 178 4.93 -11.56 -9.14
CA ARG A 178 4.40 -12.49 -10.15
C ARG A 178 2.88 -12.63 -10.14
N ARG A 179 2.24 -12.42 -8.98
CA ARG A 179 0.82 -12.74 -8.72
C ARG A 179 -0.07 -11.50 -8.61
N LEU A 180 0.53 -10.33 -8.42
CA LEU A 180 -0.14 -9.04 -8.33
C LEU A 180 0.10 -8.22 -9.60
N ASP A 181 -0.95 -7.57 -10.09
CA ASP A 181 -0.97 -6.83 -11.35
C ASP A 181 -0.69 -5.32 -11.16
N GLY A 182 -0.91 -4.77 -9.96
CA GLY A 182 -0.67 -3.37 -9.67
C GLY A 182 -0.63 -3.05 -8.17
N PHE A 183 0.07 -1.99 -7.83
CA PHE A 183 0.36 -1.61 -6.45
C PHE A 183 -0.01 -0.15 -6.17
N ALA A 184 -0.46 0.13 -4.94
CA ALA A 184 -0.78 1.48 -4.49
C ALA A 184 -0.38 1.72 -3.03
N THR A 185 0.13 2.91 -2.70
CA THR A 185 0.49 3.25 -1.31
C THR A 185 0.12 4.68 -0.95
N SER A 186 -0.30 4.91 0.30
CA SER A 186 -0.45 6.26 0.86
C SER A 186 0.29 6.37 2.20
N GLY A 187 0.93 7.51 2.45
CA GLY A 187 1.62 7.80 3.70
C GLY A 187 2.80 6.86 3.97
N ALA A 188 3.42 6.32 2.91
CA ALA A 188 4.51 5.37 2.99
C ALA A 188 5.57 5.66 1.92
N GLY A 189 6.80 5.23 2.19
CA GLY A 189 7.91 5.35 1.26
C GLY A 189 8.99 4.32 1.59
N LEU A 190 9.87 4.06 0.63
CA LEU A 190 10.93 3.07 0.75
C LEU A 190 11.92 3.49 1.85
N LYS A 191 12.05 2.66 2.89
CA LYS A 191 12.99 2.88 4.00
C LYS A 191 14.39 2.43 3.63
N GLY A 192 15.41 2.98 4.30
CA GLY A 192 16.81 2.61 4.09
C GLY A 192 17.08 1.10 4.29
N GLN A 193 16.40 0.46 5.23
CA GLN A 193 16.46 -1.00 5.42
C GLN A 193 16.00 -1.76 4.17
N LYS A 194 14.91 -1.32 3.52
CA LYS A 194 14.43 -1.94 2.29
C LYS A 194 15.38 -1.70 1.13
N VAL A 195 15.92 -0.49 1.01
CA VAL A 195 16.97 -0.17 0.01
C VAL A 195 18.18 -1.10 0.19
N THR A 196 18.61 -1.32 1.44
CA THR A 196 19.72 -2.23 1.76
C THR A 196 19.36 -3.67 1.43
N ALA A 197 18.16 -4.13 1.80
CA ALA A 197 17.67 -5.47 1.51
C ALA A 197 17.46 -5.73 0.00
N LEU A 198 17.17 -4.71 -0.79
CA LEU A 198 17.12 -4.79 -2.26
C LEU A 198 18.49 -5.01 -2.90
N ALA A 199 19.57 -4.60 -2.23
CA ALA A 199 20.95 -4.84 -2.69
C ALA A 199 21.44 -6.26 -2.34
N GLN A 200 20.81 -6.92 -1.36
CA GLN A 200 21.06 -8.31 -1.04
C GLN A 200 20.32 -9.15 -2.08
N VAL A 201 21.04 -9.75 -3.04
CA VAL A 201 20.43 -10.53 -4.13
C VAL A 201 19.66 -11.75 -3.60
N ASN A 202 19.98 -12.20 -2.39
CA ASN A 202 19.34 -13.31 -1.72
C ASN A 202 18.20 -12.80 -0.82
N GLY A 203 17.03 -13.45 -0.89
CA GLY A 203 15.93 -13.23 0.05
C GLY A 203 16.01 -14.17 1.26
N VAL A 204 14.86 -14.63 1.77
CA VAL A 204 14.79 -15.51 2.94
C VAL A 204 13.71 -16.59 2.78
N GLY A 205 14.06 -17.83 3.16
CA GLY A 205 13.17 -18.98 2.96
C GLY A 205 12.77 -19.13 1.49
N ASN A 206 11.47 -19.13 1.22
CA ASN A 206 10.93 -19.22 -0.15
C ASN A 206 10.73 -17.84 -0.83
N TYR A 207 11.05 -16.75 -0.14
CA TYR A 207 10.85 -15.38 -0.64
C TYR A 207 12.16 -14.85 -1.21
N THR A 208 12.15 -14.41 -2.47
CA THR A 208 13.32 -13.87 -3.17
C THR A 208 13.11 -12.41 -3.51
N VAL A 209 14.21 -11.67 -3.66
CA VAL A 209 14.16 -10.26 -4.03
C VAL A 209 13.69 -10.13 -5.47
N ASN A 210 12.66 -9.31 -5.70
CA ASN A 210 12.25 -8.95 -7.04
C ASN A 210 13.32 -8.08 -7.69
N THR A 211 14.03 -8.64 -8.67
CA THR A 211 15.05 -7.93 -9.45
C THR A 211 14.62 -7.64 -10.88
N LYS A 212 13.53 -8.25 -11.36
CA LYS A 212 13.22 -8.31 -12.79
C LYS A 212 11.80 -7.90 -13.17
N ILE A 213 10.81 -8.15 -12.33
CA ILE A 213 9.41 -7.98 -12.71
C ILE A 213 8.99 -6.55 -12.38
N ARG A 214 8.37 -5.87 -13.34
CA ARG A 214 7.91 -4.49 -13.22
C ARG A 214 6.39 -4.48 -13.24
N ARG A 215 5.79 -3.72 -12.32
CA ARG A 215 4.34 -3.58 -12.20
C ARG A 215 3.97 -2.11 -12.01
N PRO A 216 2.81 -1.69 -12.55
CA PRO A 216 2.32 -0.35 -12.33
C PRO A 216 2.22 -0.02 -10.84
N PHE A 217 2.79 1.11 -10.44
CA PHE A 217 2.85 1.52 -9.05
C PHE A 217 2.43 2.98 -8.88
N ILE A 218 1.43 3.23 -8.05
CA ILE A 218 1.02 4.59 -7.65
C ILE A 218 1.33 4.82 -6.18
N MET A 219 1.91 5.97 -5.83
CA MET A 219 2.18 6.32 -4.43
C MET A 219 1.69 7.73 -4.11
N GLN A 220 1.31 7.94 -2.86
CA GLN A 220 0.98 9.25 -2.32
C GLN A 220 1.66 9.48 -0.97
N ILE A 221 2.16 10.70 -0.76
CA ILE A 221 2.66 11.13 0.54
C ILE A 221 2.55 12.66 0.70
N GLY A 222 2.19 13.10 1.91
CA GLY A 222 2.11 14.51 2.26
C GLY A 222 3.47 15.13 2.58
N THR A 223 3.66 16.41 2.31
CA THR A 223 4.95 17.09 2.59
C THR A 223 5.21 17.26 4.09
N LEU A 224 4.16 17.40 4.90
CA LEU A 224 4.23 17.48 6.37
C LEU A 224 4.06 16.11 7.06
N ASP A 225 3.94 15.03 6.28
CA ASP A 225 3.96 13.69 6.82
C ASP A 225 5.33 13.40 7.45
N LYS A 226 5.37 13.02 8.73
CA LYS A 226 6.61 12.58 9.39
C LYS A 226 7.30 11.42 8.67
N LYS A 227 6.57 10.63 7.89
CA LYS A 227 7.10 9.56 7.04
C LYS A 227 7.84 10.09 5.81
N ASN A 228 7.59 11.33 5.40
CA ASN A 228 8.30 11.99 4.30
C ASN A 228 9.73 12.40 4.69
N LEU A 229 10.01 12.58 5.98
CA LEU A 229 11.36 12.87 6.48
C LEU A 229 12.17 11.58 6.63
N ASP A 230 13.35 11.55 5.99
CA ASP A 230 14.32 10.47 6.20
C ASP A 230 15.26 10.78 7.37
N ILE A 231 14.73 10.70 8.60
CA ILE A 231 15.46 11.01 9.83
C ILE A 231 16.80 10.27 9.92
N GLN A 232 16.89 9.03 9.44
CA GLN A 232 18.15 8.29 9.46
C GLN A 232 19.18 8.87 8.48
N ALA A 233 18.76 9.28 7.28
CA ALA A 233 19.66 9.95 6.36
C ALA A 233 20.07 11.33 6.88
N LEU A 234 19.16 12.07 7.51
CA LEU A 234 19.46 13.35 8.15
C LEU A 234 20.47 13.18 9.29
N ALA A 235 20.27 12.21 10.18
CA ALA A 235 21.21 11.89 11.25
C ALA A 235 22.59 11.50 10.70
N ARG A 236 22.66 10.58 9.72
CA ARG A 236 23.93 10.21 9.07
C ARG A 236 24.62 11.40 8.39
N ALA A 237 23.86 12.24 7.69
CA ALA A 237 24.40 13.41 7.02
C ALA A 237 25.04 14.38 8.03
N VAL A 238 24.42 14.53 9.20
CA VAL A 238 24.92 15.36 10.30
C VAL A 238 26.13 14.71 11.00
N ASP A 239 26.09 13.41 11.27
CA ASP A 239 27.18 12.68 11.95
C ASP A 239 28.47 12.62 11.13
N THR A 240 28.34 12.52 9.80
CA THR A 240 29.49 12.33 8.89
C THR A 240 30.01 13.64 8.30
N ALA A 241 29.30 14.75 8.50
CA ALA A 241 29.68 16.04 7.95
C ALA A 241 30.89 16.64 8.70
N PRO A 242 31.99 16.97 7.99
CA PRO A 242 33.14 17.62 8.60
C PRO A 242 32.73 18.95 9.27
N GLY A 243 33.10 19.11 10.55
CA GLY A 243 32.82 20.34 11.31
C GLY A 243 31.44 20.43 11.95
N CYS A 244 30.61 19.38 11.86
CA CYS A 244 29.31 19.33 12.54
C CYS A 244 29.37 18.86 13.99
N GLN A 245 30.48 18.26 14.41
CA GLN A 245 30.67 17.80 15.78
C GLN A 245 31.50 18.82 16.59
N PRO A 246 31.22 18.99 17.91
CA PRO A 246 30.19 18.29 18.69
C PRO A 246 28.78 18.89 18.52
N ILE A 247 27.76 18.05 18.62
CA ILE A 247 26.34 18.46 18.67
C ILE A 247 25.87 18.46 20.12
N THR A 248 25.44 19.62 20.61
CA THR A 248 25.02 19.79 22.01
C THR A 248 23.53 20.10 22.16
N ASN A 249 22.89 20.61 21.11
CA ASN A 249 21.49 21.00 21.11
C ASN A 249 20.89 20.93 19.69
N ALA A 250 19.58 21.19 19.58
CA ALA A 250 18.87 21.13 18.30
C ALA A 250 19.32 22.21 17.30
N GLU A 251 19.76 23.38 17.77
CA GLU A 251 20.28 24.45 16.91
C GLU A 251 21.56 24.00 16.18
N ASP A 252 22.45 23.28 16.85
CA ASP A 252 23.66 22.71 16.25
C ASP A 252 23.32 21.75 15.11
N VAL A 253 22.27 20.92 15.29
CA VAL A 253 21.75 20.02 14.26
C VAL A 253 21.23 20.81 13.06
N PHE A 254 20.42 21.85 13.28
CA PHE A 254 19.88 22.67 12.20
C PHE A 254 20.99 23.43 11.45
N ARG A 255 21.96 23.98 12.17
CA ARG A 255 23.11 24.69 11.59
C ARG A 255 23.97 23.76 10.75
N CYS A 256 24.24 22.56 11.24
CA CYS A 256 24.94 21.54 10.49
C CYS A 256 24.16 21.14 9.23
N LEU A 257 22.86 20.85 9.36
CA LEU A 257 22.03 20.40 8.25
C LEU A 257 21.96 21.44 7.13
N LEU A 258 21.79 22.73 7.48
CA LEU A 258 21.85 23.83 6.53
C LEU A 258 23.19 23.88 5.80
N ASN A 259 24.31 23.74 6.52
CA ASN A 259 25.64 23.70 5.91
C ASN A 259 25.81 22.51 4.96
N VAL A 260 25.33 21.31 5.32
CA VAL A 260 25.42 20.12 4.47
C VAL A 260 24.62 20.28 3.18
N VAL A 261 23.41 20.83 3.26
CA VAL A 261 22.54 21.04 2.11
C VAL A 261 23.13 22.11 1.18
N VAL A 262 23.63 23.22 1.74
CA VAL A 262 24.19 24.34 0.96
C VAL A 262 25.53 23.97 0.27
N THR A 263 26.35 23.11 0.88
CA THR A 263 27.69 22.77 0.36
C THR A 263 27.69 21.69 -0.72
N LYS A 264 26.65 20.86 -0.83
CA LYS A 264 26.54 19.82 -1.87
C LYS A 264 26.09 20.33 -3.24
N GLY A 265 25.80 21.62 -3.37
CA GLY A 265 25.25 22.19 -4.60
C GLY A 265 23.78 21.83 -4.84
N ASP A 266 23.16 21.13 -3.89
CA ASP A 266 21.71 20.99 -3.82
C ASP A 266 21.13 22.37 -3.52
N LYS A 267 20.01 22.73 -4.17
CA LYS A 267 19.33 23.98 -3.82
C LYS A 267 18.96 23.89 -2.33
N PRO A 268 19.05 24.97 -1.54
CA PRO A 268 18.80 24.96 -0.08
C PRO A 268 17.46 24.36 0.38
N PHE A 269 16.53 24.12 -0.54
CA PHE A 269 15.19 23.58 -0.31
C PHE A 269 14.94 22.19 -0.95
N ASP A 270 15.91 21.61 -1.66
CA ASP A 270 15.80 20.28 -2.29
C ASP A 270 16.43 19.19 -1.39
N MET A 271 16.07 19.14 -0.11
CA MET A 271 16.52 18.04 0.74
C MET A 271 15.96 16.70 0.21
N PRO A 272 16.77 15.62 0.14
CA PRO A 272 16.30 14.32 -0.28
C PRO A 272 15.28 13.79 0.75
N THR A 273 14.00 14.00 0.45
CA THR A 273 12.89 13.45 1.21
C THR A 273 12.75 11.96 0.94
N ARG A 274 12.11 11.21 1.86
CA ARG A 274 11.76 9.81 1.61
C ARG A 274 10.88 9.68 0.37
N ARG A 275 9.99 10.65 0.11
CA ARG A 275 9.21 10.72 -1.13
C ARG A 275 10.10 10.73 -2.37
N SER A 276 11.02 11.69 -2.47
CA SER A 276 11.86 11.84 -3.67
C SER A 276 12.76 10.64 -3.87
N GLN A 277 13.35 10.09 -2.81
CA GLN A 277 14.13 8.84 -2.87
C GLN A 277 13.28 7.65 -3.35
N THR A 278 12.05 7.53 -2.84
CA THR A 278 11.12 6.45 -3.24
C THR A 278 10.70 6.59 -4.69
N ARG A 279 10.35 7.80 -5.12
CA ARG A 279 10.05 8.14 -6.51
C ARG A 279 11.20 7.75 -7.43
N ASP A 280 12.40 8.20 -7.13
CA ASP A 280 13.59 7.95 -7.96
C ASP A 280 13.88 6.45 -8.06
N TRP A 281 13.70 5.72 -6.95
CA TRP A 281 13.80 4.26 -6.96
C TRP A 281 12.71 3.61 -7.82
N LEU A 282 11.44 3.99 -7.66
CA LEU A 282 10.33 3.43 -8.45
C LEU A 282 10.53 3.67 -9.94
N VAL A 283 10.86 4.90 -10.33
CA VAL A 283 11.15 5.30 -11.71
C VAL A 283 12.28 4.46 -12.29
N LYS A 284 13.40 4.36 -11.56
CA LYS A 284 14.56 3.57 -12.02
C LYS A 284 14.24 2.08 -12.08
N PHE A 285 13.59 1.53 -11.06
CA PHE A 285 13.25 0.12 -10.98
C PHE A 285 12.31 -0.25 -12.12
N ASN A 286 11.23 0.52 -12.31
CA ASN A 286 10.23 0.27 -13.35
C ASN A 286 10.67 0.61 -14.78
N GLY A 287 11.86 1.17 -15.00
CA GLY A 287 12.38 1.44 -16.35
C GLY A 287 11.46 2.36 -17.18
N VAL A 288 10.79 3.31 -16.52
CA VAL A 288 9.89 4.28 -17.15
C VAL A 288 10.64 5.37 -17.91
N ASP A 289 9.94 6.12 -18.76
CA ASP A 289 10.45 7.36 -19.33
C ASP A 289 10.66 8.40 -18.21
N LEU A 290 11.82 9.05 -18.21
CA LEU A 290 12.16 10.10 -17.26
C LEU A 290 11.41 11.42 -17.53
N ASN A 291 10.83 11.57 -18.72
CA ASN A 291 9.92 12.66 -19.02
C ASN A 291 8.61 12.46 -18.27
N ARG A 292 8.46 13.17 -17.15
CA ARG A 292 7.22 13.17 -16.37
C ARG A 292 6.23 14.18 -16.93
N THR A 293 4.95 13.82 -16.84
CA THR A 293 3.85 14.79 -16.98
C THR A 293 3.40 15.20 -15.58
N GLU A 294 3.27 16.50 -15.33
CA GLU A 294 2.75 17.01 -14.06
C GLU A 294 1.32 17.50 -14.21
N SER A 295 0.46 17.13 -13.27
CA SER A 295 -0.91 17.63 -13.13
C SER A 295 -1.11 18.20 -11.73
N LEU A 296 -1.86 19.30 -11.64
CA LEU A 296 -2.19 19.95 -10.38
C LEU A 296 -3.66 19.74 -10.05
N TYR A 297 -3.93 19.21 -8.86
CA TYR A 297 -5.23 19.20 -8.22
C TYR A 297 -5.26 20.39 -7.27
N PRO A 298 -5.91 21.49 -7.66
CA PRO A 298 -5.93 22.70 -6.85
C PRO A 298 -6.77 22.48 -5.60
N ASN A 299 -6.49 23.30 -4.58
CA ASN A 299 -7.28 23.37 -3.36
C ASN A 299 -8.77 23.58 -3.69
N LEU A 300 -9.65 22.68 -3.23
CA LEU A 300 -11.10 22.77 -3.46
C LEU A 300 -11.81 23.74 -2.51
N GLY A 301 -11.07 24.35 -1.58
CA GLY A 301 -11.54 25.44 -0.73
C GLY A 301 -11.96 25.00 0.67
N VAL A 302 -12.19 26.01 1.50
CA VAL A 302 -12.25 25.92 2.96
C VAL A 302 -13.61 25.37 3.43
N GLY A 303 -13.59 24.50 4.44
CA GLY A 303 -14.73 24.33 5.33
C GLY A 303 -14.92 25.52 6.29
N PRO A 304 -15.84 25.45 7.27
CA PRO A 304 -16.05 26.54 8.22
C PRO A 304 -14.84 26.85 9.13
N GLU A 305 -13.77 26.06 9.05
CA GLU A 305 -12.50 26.27 9.76
C GLU A 305 -11.40 26.72 8.77
N PRO A 306 -10.64 27.79 9.05
CA PRO A 306 -9.81 28.51 8.09
C PRO A 306 -8.54 27.80 7.57
N SER A 307 -8.42 26.47 7.60
CA SER A 307 -7.09 25.82 7.60
C SER A 307 -6.80 24.72 6.57
N ASP A 308 -7.56 24.54 5.49
CA ASP A 308 -7.10 23.67 4.40
C ASP A 308 -6.46 24.49 3.28
N HIS A 309 -5.13 24.47 3.27
CA HIS A 309 -4.30 25.07 2.22
C HIS A 309 -3.66 23.99 1.33
N THR A 310 -4.07 22.72 1.42
CA THR A 310 -3.42 21.68 0.65
C THR A 310 -3.64 21.85 -0.85
N MET A 311 -2.70 21.31 -1.61
CA MET A 311 -2.84 21.07 -3.04
C MET A 311 -2.13 19.77 -3.34
N THR A 312 -2.60 19.03 -4.35
CA THR A 312 -1.95 17.78 -4.74
C THR A 312 -1.31 17.91 -6.12
N VAL A 313 -0.01 17.64 -6.20
CA VAL A 313 0.74 17.54 -7.45
C VAL A 313 0.85 16.07 -7.80
N ARG A 314 0.47 15.69 -9.02
CA ARG A 314 0.62 14.34 -9.58
C ARG A 314 1.72 14.37 -10.63
N GLU A 315 2.71 13.51 -10.47
CA GLU A 315 3.77 13.24 -11.44
C GLU A 315 3.49 11.87 -12.08
N ASP A 316 3.25 11.84 -13.39
CA ASP A 316 3.07 10.61 -14.17
C ASP A 316 4.32 10.28 -14.98
N TYR A 317 4.85 9.09 -14.76
CA TYR A 317 5.97 8.50 -15.49
C TYR A 317 5.46 7.35 -16.34
N ARG A 318 5.50 7.54 -17.66
CA ARG A 318 4.94 6.58 -18.62
C ARG A 318 5.87 5.40 -18.83
N GLU A 319 5.28 4.28 -19.23
CA GLU A 319 6.04 3.11 -19.70
C GLU A 319 7.06 3.54 -20.76
N GLY A 320 8.32 3.13 -20.54
CA GLY A 320 9.39 3.35 -21.48
C GLY A 320 9.26 2.43 -22.69
N THR A 321 10.08 2.67 -23.71
CA THR A 321 10.13 1.84 -24.92
C THR A 321 10.75 0.46 -24.70
N ALA A 322 11.37 0.23 -23.54
CA ALA A 322 11.90 -1.07 -23.16
C ALA A 322 10.78 -2.08 -22.90
N ALA A 323 10.96 -3.32 -23.35
CA ALA A 323 9.98 -4.40 -23.25
C ALA A 323 9.58 -4.81 -21.81
N ASN A 324 10.23 -4.25 -20.80
CA ASN A 324 10.00 -4.56 -19.39
C ASN A 324 9.94 -3.27 -18.57
N SER A 325 9.01 -2.39 -18.94
CA SER A 325 8.70 -1.17 -18.19
C SER A 325 7.26 -1.18 -17.69
N ALA A 326 6.97 -0.44 -16.61
CA ALA A 326 5.63 -0.35 -16.04
C ALA A 326 5.37 1.05 -15.46
N ALA A 327 4.21 1.64 -15.71
CA ALA A 327 3.93 3.02 -15.33
C ALA A 327 4.13 3.30 -13.82
N VAL A 328 4.54 4.52 -13.49
CA VAL A 328 4.65 5.00 -12.10
C VAL A 328 3.91 6.33 -11.98
N ALA A 329 3.11 6.47 -10.93
CA ALA A 329 2.50 7.75 -10.58
C ALA A 329 2.87 8.14 -9.14
N VAL A 330 3.29 9.39 -8.93
CA VAL A 330 3.65 9.92 -7.61
C VAL A 330 2.80 11.13 -7.33
N LEU A 331 2.02 11.06 -6.25
CA LEU A 331 1.16 12.14 -5.80
C LEU A 331 1.74 12.74 -4.52
N THR A 332 1.87 14.06 -4.54
CA THR A 332 2.37 14.84 -3.41
C THR A 332 1.30 15.77 -2.94
N THR A 333 0.88 15.61 -1.70
CA THR A 333 0.01 16.60 -1.06
C THR A 333 0.89 17.63 -0.36
N VAL A 334 0.98 18.83 -0.93
CA VAL A 334 1.63 19.98 -0.30
C VAL A 334 0.82 20.37 0.93
N ASP A 335 1.51 20.57 2.05
CA ASP A 335 0.97 20.79 3.40
C ASP A 335 0.11 19.64 3.96
N GLY A 336 0.10 18.50 3.26
CA GLY A 336 -0.59 17.29 3.67
C GLY A 336 0.12 16.57 4.82
N GLY A 337 -0.67 16.09 5.78
CA GLY A 337 -0.21 15.29 6.92
C GLY A 337 -0.16 13.79 6.65
N HIS A 338 -0.17 13.00 7.72
CA HIS A 338 -0.18 11.52 7.69
C HIS A 338 -1.62 10.98 7.67
N ASP A 339 -2.35 11.30 6.61
CA ASP A 339 -3.74 10.90 6.40
C ASP A 339 -3.93 10.33 4.99
N TRP A 340 -5.01 9.58 4.78
CA TRP A 340 -5.42 9.16 3.44
C TRP A 340 -6.17 10.31 2.74
N PRO A 341 -5.69 10.83 1.61
CA PRO A 341 -6.36 11.94 0.93
C PRO A 341 -7.76 11.58 0.41
N GLY A 342 -8.72 12.47 0.65
CA GLY A 342 -10.11 12.24 0.25
C GLY A 342 -10.84 11.21 1.11
N TRP A 343 -10.36 10.94 2.34
CA TRP A 343 -11.10 10.12 3.29
C TRP A 343 -12.48 10.74 3.56
N GLY A 344 -13.55 10.11 3.06
CA GLY A 344 -14.92 10.63 3.11
C GLY A 344 -15.39 11.34 1.83
N GLY A 345 -14.59 11.33 0.77
CA GLY A 345 -14.90 11.89 -0.55
C GLY A 345 -14.17 13.21 -0.84
N ASN A 346 -14.31 13.69 -2.09
CA ASN A 346 -13.73 14.96 -2.59
C ASN A 346 -14.71 16.14 -2.45
N ARG A 347 -15.23 16.38 -1.25
CA ARG A 347 -16.24 17.43 -1.01
C ARG A 347 -15.87 18.32 0.17
N ALA A 348 -15.92 19.64 -0.04
CA ALA A 348 -15.91 20.62 1.03
C ALA A 348 -17.30 20.66 1.74
N PRO A 349 -17.38 20.99 3.04
CA PRO A 349 -16.30 21.35 3.97
C PRO A 349 -15.51 20.15 4.52
N CYS A 350 -14.19 20.31 4.67
CA CYS A 350 -13.29 19.18 4.95
C CYS A 350 -12.99 19.06 6.46
N PRO A 351 -13.29 17.91 7.11
CA PRO A 351 -13.06 17.75 8.54
C PRO A 351 -11.59 17.43 8.89
N LYS A 352 -10.76 17.05 7.90
CA LYS A 352 -9.31 16.80 8.00
C LYS A 352 -8.59 17.18 6.69
N ARG A 353 -7.30 17.53 6.81
CA ARG A 353 -6.48 18.35 5.89
C ARG A 353 -6.05 17.71 4.56
N ASN A 354 -6.98 17.20 3.75
CA ASN A 354 -6.85 17.11 2.28
C ASN A 354 -8.07 16.39 1.69
N CYS A 355 -8.98 17.17 1.12
CA CYS A 355 -10.13 16.71 0.34
C CYS A 355 -10.03 17.08 -1.15
N ASP A 356 -8.90 17.65 -1.57
CA ASP A 356 -8.67 18.13 -2.94
C ASP A 356 -8.66 17.00 -3.96
N ILE A 357 -8.46 15.79 -3.48
CA ILE A 357 -8.30 14.60 -4.28
C ILE A 357 -8.98 13.41 -3.61
N ASP A 358 -9.71 12.65 -4.41
CA ASP A 358 -10.13 11.30 -4.06
C ASP A 358 -9.03 10.32 -4.47
N TYR A 359 -8.13 10.00 -3.54
CA TYR A 359 -6.99 9.15 -3.89
C TYR A 359 -7.39 7.71 -4.24
N MET A 360 -8.52 7.21 -3.70
CA MET A 360 -9.03 5.89 -4.09
C MET A 360 -9.47 5.88 -5.55
N HIS A 361 -10.18 6.92 -5.98
CA HIS A 361 -10.55 7.07 -7.38
C HIS A 361 -9.31 7.08 -8.28
N GLU A 362 -8.29 7.85 -7.91
CA GLU A 362 -7.04 7.95 -8.67
C GLU A 362 -6.30 6.60 -8.79
N ILE A 363 -6.27 5.81 -7.72
CA ILE A 363 -5.72 4.44 -7.74
C ILE A 363 -6.49 3.58 -8.75
N ILE A 364 -7.82 3.60 -8.71
CA ILE A 364 -8.65 2.81 -9.63
C ILE A 364 -8.41 3.24 -11.08
N GLN A 365 -8.39 4.54 -11.36
CA GLN A 365 -8.13 5.03 -12.72
C GLN A 365 -6.72 4.65 -13.21
N PHE A 366 -5.73 4.73 -12.33
CA PHE A 366 -4.36 4.31 -12.63
C PHE A 366 -4.31 2.81 -12.97
N TRP A 367 -4.92 1.94 -12.17
CA TRP A 367 -4.96 0.50 -12.46
C TRP A 367 -5.77 0.16 -13.72
N ARG A 368 -6.85 0.90 -14.02
CA ARG A 368 -7.60 0.74 -15.27
C ARG A 368 -6.73 1.06 -16.49
N SER A 369 -5.92 2.10 -16.37
CA SER A 369 -5.11 2.62 -17.48
C SER A 369 -3.84 1.82 -17.71
N HIS A 370 -3.23 1.30 -16.64
CA HIS A 370 -1.88 0.73 -16.69
C HIS A 370 -1.79 -0.72 -16.22
N ALA A 371 -2.72 -1.19 -15.40
CA ALA A 371 -2.66 -2.50 -14.74
C ALA A 371 -3.80 -3.45 -15.16
N GLY A 372 -4.49 -3.12 -16.26
CA GLY A 372 -5.53 -3.95 -16.86
C GLY A 372 -6.79 -4.13 -16.01
N MET A 373 -7.04 -3.26 -15.03
CA MET A 373 -8.25 -3.35 -14.20
C MET A 373 -9.48 -3.09 -15.06
N LYS A 374 -10.43 -4.02 -15.02
CA LYS A 374 -11.73 -3.89 -15.68
C LYS A 374 -12.81 -4.04 -14.62
N LEU A 375 -13.55 -2.97 -14.38
CA LEU A 375 -14.76 -3.00 -13.57
C LEU A 375 -15.93 -3.20 -14.53
N PRO A 376 -16.68 -4.32 -14.44
CA PRO A 376 -17.92 -4.48 -15.16
C PRO A 376 -18.86 -3.30 -14.89
N LEU A 377 -19.61 -2.86 -15.91
CA LEU A 377 -20.69 -1.91 -15.70
C LEU A 377 -21.67 -2.51 -14.67
N PRO A 378 -22.10 -1.72 -13.67
CA PRO A 378 -22.99 -2.20 -12.61
C PRO A 378 -24.35 -2.68 -13.14
#